data_AF-A0A8K0Y5Q4-F1
#
_entry.id   AF-A0A8K0Y5Q4-F1
#
_cell.length_a   1.000
_cell.length_b   1.000
_cell.length_c   1.000
_cell.angle_alpha   90.00
_cell.angle_beta   90.00
_cell.angle_gamma   90.00
#
_symmetry.space_group_name_H-M   'P 1'
#
loop_
_entity.id
_entity.type
_entity.pdbx_description
1 polymer ?
#
loop_
_entity_poly.entity_id
_entity_poly.type
_entity_poly.pdbx_seq_one_letter_code
_entity_poly.pdbx_strand_id
1 'polypeptide(L)'
;MEFHPSQIPISKTFEIENEFNAPEIAAEMVKLGFSAQKGGFKVIMTKDKGVAKKIGFTIMNELNLGLRKTKQERDVRYWIYSHDQDHFAMILISSRVLSSLGF
;
A
#
# COMPACT_ATOMS: atom_id res chain seq x y z
N MET A 1 8.60 18.96 -12.56
CA MET A 1 8.91 18.33 -11.26
C MET A 1 8.77 16.83 -11.46
N GLU A 2 9.76 16.04 -11.08
CA GLU A 2 9.59 14.58 -11.01
C GLU A 2 8.68 14.24 -9.82
N PHE A 3 7.67 13.41 -10.06
CA PHE A 3 6.76 12.91 -9.05
C PHE A 3 7.51 11.99 -8.08
N HIS A 4 7.43 12.26 -6.78
CA HIS A 4 7.95 11.35 -5.76
C HIS A 4 6.80 10.79 -4.90
N PRO A 5 6.69 9.45 -4.72
CA PRO A 5 5.56 8.83 -4.01
C PRO A 5 5.34 9.32 -2.57
N SER A 6 6.37 9.85 -1.90
CA SER A 6 6.25 10.44 -0.56
C SER A 6 5.40 11.72 -0.52
N GLN A 7 5.12 12.33 -1.67
CA GLN A 7 4.26 13.51 -1.79
C GLN A 7 2.77 13.16 -1.71
N ILE A 8 2.42 11.88 -1.88
CA ILE A 8 1.02 11.42 -1.80
C ILE A 8 0.54 11.54 -0.34
N PRO A 9 -0.58 12.23 -0.08
CA PRO A 9 -1.24 12.23 1.22
C PRO A 9 -1.56 10.81 1.70
N ILE A 10 -1.25 10.52 2.96
CA ILE A 10 -1.43 9.18 3.55
C ILE A 10 -2.62 9.18 4.50
N SER A 11 -3.57 8.30 4.25
CA SER A 11 -4.76 8.12 5.08
C SER A 11 -4.47 7.23 6.29
N LYS A 12 -3.64 6.20 6.12
CA LYS A 12 -3.19 5.32 7.20
C LYS A 12 -1.83 4.71 6.89
N THR A 13 -1.03 4.56 7.95
CA THR A 13 0.28 3.89 7.91
C THR A 13 0.19 2.57 8.66
N PHE A 14 0.84 1.55 8.11
CA PHE A 14 1.01 0.23 8.71
C PHE A 14 2.50 -0.06 8.81
N GLU A 15 2.94 -0.59 9.94
CA GLU A 15 4.32 -1.01 10.17
C GLU A 15 4.35 -2.53 10.28
N ILE A 16 5.27 -3.16 9.55
CA ILE A 16 5.35 -4.62 9.44
C ILE A 16 6.80 -5.08 9.39
N GLU A 17 7.19 -5.87 10.38
CA GLU A 17 8.54 -6.41 10.48
C GLU A 17 8.68 -7.79 9.80
N ASN A 18 7.59 -8.54 9.67
CA ASN A 18 7.58 -9.90 9.14
C ASN A 18 6.38 -10.16 8.22
N GLU A 19 6.48 -11.15 7.34
CA GLU A 19 5.46 -11.46 6.34
C GLU A 19 4.15 -12.03 6.90
N PHE A 20 4.12 -12.51 8.15
CA PHE A 20 2.96 -13.19 8.73
C PHE A 20 1.79 -12.24 8.98
N ASN A 21 2.06 -10.96 9.20
CA ASN A 21 1.04 -9.94 9.44
C ASN A 21 0.52 -9.29 8.15
N ALA A 22 1.15 -9.57 7.00
CA ALA A 22 0.79 -8.96 5.71
C ALA A 22 -0.66 -9.25 5.28
N PRO A 23 -1.22 -10.47 5.48
CA PRO A 23 -2.61 -10.75 5.14
C PRO A 23 -3.62 -9.92 5.94
N GLU A 24 -3.37 -9.71 7.23
CA GLU A 24 -4.25 -8.93 8.10
C GLU A 24 -4.27 -7.45 7.68
N ILE A 25 -3.10 -6.89 7.40
CA ILE A 25 -2.96 -5.51 6.89
C ILE A 25 -3.72 -5.35 5.57
N ALA A 26 -3.56 -6.30 4.64
CA ALA A 26 -4.28 -6.27 3.36
C ALA A 26 -5.80 -6.37 3.56
N ALA A 27 -6.27 -7.24 4.45
CA ALA A 27 -7.69 -7.36 4.78
C ALA A 27 -8.24 -6.05 5.38
N GLU A 28 -7.46 -5.38 6.23
CA GLU A 28 -7.84 -4.09 6.79
C GLU A 28 -7.93 -3.00 5.71
N MET A 29 -6.97 -2.91 4.80
CA MET A 29 -7.02 -1.98 3.67
C MET A 29 -8.27 -2.18 2.81
N VAL A 30 -8.65 -3.44 2.54
CA VAL A 30 -9.87 -3.77 1.80
C VAL A 30 -11.11 -3.34 2.59
N LYS A 31 -11.14 -3.55 3.90
CA LYS A 31 -12.25 -3.13 4.77
C LYS A 31 -12.41 -1.61 4.82
N LEU A 32 -11.30 -0.88 4.88
CA LEU A 32 -11.28 0.58 4.85
C LEU A 32 -11.67 1.12 3.46
N GLY A 33 -11.31 0.39 2.40
CA GLY A 33 -11.65 0.68 1.01
C GLY A 33 -10.89 1.88 0.45
N PHE A 34 -10.16 1.67 -0.65
CA PHE A 34 -9.26 2.69 -1.24
C PHE A 34 -10.00 3.94 -1.73
N SER A 35 -11.11 3.77 -2.46
CA SER A 35 -11.82 4.88 -3.09
C SER A 35 -12.64 5.74 -2.10
N ALA A 36 -12.79 5.29 -0.85
CA ALA A 36 -13.40 6.06 0.24
C ALA A 36 -12.38 6.95 0.98
N GLN A 37 -11.09 6.76 0.73
CA GLN A 37 -10.02 7.51 1.39
C GLN A 37 -9.71 8.81 0.65
N LYS A 38 -9.16 9.79 1.37
CA LYS A 38 -8.63 11.05 0.80
C LYS A 38 -7.13 10.98 0.47
N GLY A 39 -6.57 9.78 0.43
CA GLY A 39 -5.14 9.53 0.28
C GLY A 39 -4.82 8.03 0.26
N GLY A 40 -3.55 7.69 0.07
CA GLY A 40 -3.08 6.31 0.00
C GLY A 40 -2.88 5.65 1.36
N PHE A 41 -2.62 4.34 1.34
CA PHE A 41 -2.08 3.59 2.47
C PHE A 41 -0.56 3.49 2.34
N LYS A 42 0.15 3.66 3.46
CA LYS A 42 1.60 3.45 3.54
C LYS A 42 1.88 2.17 4.33
N VAL A 43 2.76 1.34 3.83
CA VAL A 43 3.31 0.19 4.55
C VAL A 43 4.80 0.42 4.72
N ILE A 44 5.26 0.49 5.96
CA ILE A 44 6.67 0.54 6.33
C ILE A 44 7.12 -0.89 6.63
N MET A 45 8.18 -1.33 5.96
CA MET A 45 8.72 -2.68 6.10
C MET A 45 10.24 -2.65 6.22
N THR A 46 10.83 -3.66 6.83
CA THR A 46 12.29 -3.83 6.92
C THR A 46 12.97 -3.77 5.55
N LYS A 47 14.23 -3.29 5.50
CA LYS A 47 15.09 -3.36 4.31
C LYS A 47 15.74 -4.71 4.06
N ASP A 48 15.46 -5.72 4.88
CA ASP A 48 15.73 -7.09 4.49
C ASP A 48 14.98 -7.38 3.18
N LYS A 49 15.71 -7.46 2.07
CA LYS A 49 15.15 -7.61 0.73
C LYS A 49 14.31 -8.90 0.60
N GLY A 50 14.66 -9.95 1.32
CA GLY A 50 13.93 -11.21 1.31
C GLY A 50 12.56 -11.04 1.98
N VAL A 51 12.55 -10.46 3.18
CA VAL A 51 11.33 -10.20 3.94
C VAL A 51 10.45 -9.16 3.26
N ALA A 52 11.03 -8.03 2.82
CA ALA A 52 10.32 -6.97 2.10
C ALA A 52 9.62 -7.49 0.83
N LYS A 53 10.30 -8.32 0.04
CA LYS A 53 9.73 -8.91 -1.17
C LYS A 53 8.54 -9.81 -0.85
N LYS A 54 8.64 -10.63 0.20
CA LYS A 54 7.53 -11.47 0.67
C LYS A 54 6.35 -10.65 1.16
N ILE A 55 6.60 -9.62 1.98
CA ILE A 55 5.57 -8.68 2.45
C ILE A 55 4.84 -8.06 1.25
N GLY A 56 5.57 -7.47 0.31
CA GLY A 56 4.99 -6.83 -0.87
C GLY A 56 4.17 -7.80 -1.72
N PHE A 57 4.69 -9.01 -1.96
CA PHE A 57 3.95 -10.05 -2.69
C PHE A 57 2.66 -10.47 -1.97
N THR A 58 2.74 -10.76 -0.67
CA THR A 58 1.57 -11.18 0.14
C THR A 58 0.51 -10.09 0.20
N ILE A 59 0.90 -8.83 0.44
CA ILE A 59 -0.03 -7.69 0.45
C ILE A 59 -0.75 -7.58 -0.90
N MET A 60 -0.01 -7.61 -2.01
CA MET A 60 -0.63 -7.48 -3.33
C MET A 60 -1.56 -8.65 -3.67
N ASN A 61 -1.20 -9.88 -3.28
CA ASN A 61 -2.04 -11.04 -3.51
C ASN A 61 -3.36 -10.97 -2.71
N GLU A 62 -3.26 -10.71 -1.41
CA GLU A 62 -4.43 -10.63 -0.52
C GLU A 62 -5.32 -9.43 -0.83
N LEU A 63 -4.74 -8.28 -1.20
CA LEU A 63 -5.48 -7.12 -1.70
C LEU A 63 -6.29 -7.47 -2.94
N ASN A 64 -5.65 -8.09 -3.95
CA ASN A 64 -6.34 -8.47 -5.19
C ASN A 64 -7.50 -9.43 -4.93
N LEU A 65 -7.27 -10.42 -4.05
CA LEU A 65 -8.31 -11.37 -3.65
C LEU A 65 -9.45 -10.69 -2.91
N GLY A 66 -9.15 -9.84 -1.92
CA GLY A 66 -10.13 -9.15 -1.10
C GLY A 66 -10.96 -8.13 -1.88
N LEU A 67 -10.33 -7.31 -2.72
CA LEU A 67 -11.03 -6.35 -3.59
C LEU A 67 -11.97 -7.07 -4.56
N ARG A 68 -11.54 -8.20 -5.13
CA ARG A 68 -12.39 -9.03 -6.00
C ARG A 68 -13.60 -9.59 -5.24
N LYS A 69 -13.38 -10.18 -4.06
CA LYS A 69 -14.45 -10.78 -3.25
C LYS A 69 -15.49 -9.74 -2.81
N THR A 70 -15.04 -8.53 -2.50
CA THR A 70 -15.89 -7.42 -2.04
C THR A 70 -16.44 -6.55 -3.18
N LYS A 71 -16.17 -6.90 -4.44
CA LYS A 71 -16.58 -6.15 -5.65
C LYS A 71 -16.14 -4.68 -5.63
N GLN A 72 -14.98 -4.40 -5.02
CA GLN A 72 -14.37 -3.07 -5.00
C GLN A 72 -13.56 -2.80 -6.26
N GLU A 73 -13.26 -1.52 -6.52
CA GLU A 73 -12.34 -1.09 -7.56
C GLU A 73 -10.95 -1.71 -7.36
N ARG A 74 -10.40 -2.29 -8.42
CA ARG A 74 -9.09 -3.00 -8.39
C ARG A 74 -7.96 -2.19 -9.00
N ASP A 75 -8.25 -1.00 -9.51
CA ASP A 75 -7.25 -0.10 -10.08
C ASP A 75 -6.51 0.62 -8.94
N VAL A 76 -5.57 -0.13 -8.35
CA VAL A 76 -4.68 0.31 -7.27
C VAL A 76 -3.28 0.41 -7.82
N ARG A 77 -2.69 1.60 -7.72
CA ARG A 77 -1.29 1.86 -8.02
C ARG A 77 -0.46 1.73 -6.76
N TYR A 78 0.79 1.33 -6.94
CA TYR A 78 1.74 1.28 -5.84
C TYR A 78 3.15 1.70 -6.26
N TRP A 79 3.90 2.16 -5.28
CA TRP A 79 5.33 2.45 -5.41
C TRP A 79 6.05 2.01 -4.15
N ILE A 80 7.30 1.57 -4.31
CA ILE A 80 8.19 1.23 -3.20
C ILE A 80 9.42 2.15 -3.29
N TYR A 81 9.81 2.76 -2.18
CA TYR A 81 11.00 3.60 -2.09
C TYR A 81 11.72 3.39 -0.76
N SER A 82 12.99 3.82 -0.68
CA SER A 82 13.75 3.81 0.57
C SER A 82 13.18 4.87 1.51
N HIS A 83 12.62 4.44 2.65
CA HIS A 83 11.98 5.36 3.60
C HIS A 83 13.00 6.07 4.48
N ASP A 84 13.88 5.29 5.11
CA ASP A 84 14.96 5.74 5.98
C ASP A 84 16.18 4.82 5.79
N GLN A 85 17.07 4.67 6.78
CA GLN A 85 18.25 3.80 6.69
C GLN A 85 17.89 2.31 6.74
N ASP A 86 16.84 1.93 7.44
CA ASP A 86 16.51 0.56 7.82
C ASP A 86 15.18 0.05 7.21
N HIS A 87 14.38 0.95 6.64
CA HIS A 87 13.04 0.62 6.12
C HIS A 87 12.81 1.01 4.66
N PHE A 88 12.01 0.19 3.98
CA PHE A 88 11.31 0.56 2.76
C PHE A 88 9.90 1.06 3.10
N ALA A 89 9.37 1.95 2.27
CA ALA A 89 7.95 2.32 2.30
C ALA A 89 7.29 1.90 0.98
N MET A 90 6.15 1.23 1.09
CA MET A 90 5.24 0.95 -0.01
C MET A 90 4.01 1.83 0.12
N ILE A 91 3.72 2.64 -0.90
CA ILE A 91 2.47 3.42 -0.98
C ILE A 91 1.51 2.69 -1.88
N LEU A 92 0.25 2.55 -1.48
CA LEU A 92 -0.83 2.01 -2.28
C LEU A 92 -2.00 3.00 -2.32
N ILE A 93 -2.53 3.29 -3.51
CA ILE A 93 -3.60 4.27 -3.70
C ILE A 93 -4.46 3.87 -4.91
N SER A 94 -5.77 4.11 -4.88
CA SER A 94 -6.57 3.91 -6.09
C SER A 94 -6.26 4.98 -7.13
N SER A 95 -6.27 4.60 -8.41
CA SER A 95 -6.04 5.55 -9.51
C SER A 95 -7.02 6.73 -9.47
N ARG A 96 -8.28 6.48 -9.06
CA ARG A 96 -9.30 7.51 -8.88
C ARG A 96 -8.91 8.55 -7.82
N VAL A 97 -8.45 8.12 -6.65
CA VAL A 97 -8.04 9.04 -5.57
C VAL A 97 -6.79 9.80 -5.99
N LEU A 98 -5.84 9.12 -6.64
CA LEU A 98 -4.64 9.76 -7.17
C LEU A 98 -4.96 10.90 -8.14
N SER A 99 -5.82 10.66 -9.14
CA SER A 99 -6.26 11.72 -10.07
C SER A 99 -6.98 12.87 -9.36
N SER A 100 -7.79 12.56 -8.34
CA SER A 100 -8.50 13.61 -7.57
C SER A 100 -7.56 14.52 -6.78
N LEU A 101 -6.35 14.05 -6.49
CA LEU A 101 -5.30 14.80 -5.81
C LEU A 101 -4.43 15.61 -6.79
N GLY A 102 -4.67 15.50 -8.09
CA GLY A 102 -3.96 16.26 -9.13
C GLY A 102 -2.62 15.66 -9.57
N PHE A 103 -2.43 14.35 -9.36
CA PHE A 103 -1.28 13.58 -9.85
C PHE A 103 -1.59 12.82 -11.15
#